data_AF-A0AB36T762-F1
#
_entry.id   AF-A0AB36T762-F1
#
_cell.length_a   1.000
_cell.length_b   1.000
_cell.length_c   1.000
_cell.angle_alpha   90.00
_cell.angle_beta   90.00
_cell.angle_gamma   90.00
#
_symmetry.space_group_name_H-M   'P 1'
#
loop_
_entity.id
_entity.type
_entity.pdbx_description
1 polymer ?
#
loop_
_entity_poly.entity_id
_entity_poly.type
_entity_poly.pdbx_seq_one_letter_code
_entity_poly.pdbx_strand_id
1 'polypeptide(L)'
;MIKYKRVTYKRVPSKKSKIILTDVEEDIIKLRDNKIYVTKKSRMIAEARMNDNHVFSQFLVNYYTFVVLALSIAILIIEDKDKTISLLTVIASVGLFGVSLFLSNMSYKERALKYKESYLSLGELESKLNLLLRKNNLNSTQMIDVFEKYQQEYHNILSKTDNHDEIDYIKVKIDQSPNQDFIIKYYKYLITKNFYRFLFVIFPILLYILPKLGV
;
A
#
# COMPACT_ATOMS: atom_id res chain seq x y z
N MET A 1 4.76 -7.09 18.05
CA MET A 1 4.49 -7.68 16.71
C MET A 1 2.97 -7.77 16.51
N ILE A 2 2.36 -6.73 15.93
CA ILE A 2 0.89 -6.67 15.75
C ILE A 2 0.53 -7.56 14.56
N LYS A 3 0.00 -8.77 14.84
CA LYS A 3 -0.57 -9.66 13.83
C LYS A 3 -1.85 -9.01 13.28
N TYR A 4 -1.76 -8.34 12.13
CA TYR A 4 -2.94 -8.02 11.34
C TYR A 4 -3.61 -9.34 10.94
N LYS A 5 -4.74 -9.64 11.58
CA LYS A 5 -5.59 -10.79 11.28
C LYS A 5 -6.05 -10.64 9.82
N ARG A 6 -5.49 -11.43 8.90
CA ARG A 6 -5.89 -11.46 7.48
C ARG A 6 -7.37 -11.84 7.43
N VAL A 7 -8.24 -10.87 7.20
CA VAL A 7 -9.65 -11.13 6.89
C VAL A 7 -9.72 -11.58 5.43
N THR A 8 -9.66 -12.89 5.20
CA THR A 8 -9.87 -13.51 3.90
C THR A 8 -11.36 -13.60 3.63
N TYR A 9 -11.90 -12.62 2.88
CA TYR A 9 -13.25 -12.72 2.34
C TYR A 9 -13.25 -13.74 1.18
N LYS A 10 -13.56 -15.00 1.49
CA LYS A 10 -13.89 -16.00 0.45
C LYS A 10 -15.21 -15.59 -0.21
N ARG A 11 -15.20 -15.38 -1.53
CA ARG A 11 -16.42 -15.18 -2.34
C ARG A 11 -17.25 -16.47 -2.28
N VAL A 12 -18.51 -16.37 -1.90
CA VAL A 12 -19.50 -17.45 -2.12
C VAL A 12 -19.77 -17.49 -3.63
N PRO A 13 -19.49 -18.60 -4.33
CA PRO A 13 -19.78 -18.70 -5.75
C PRO A 13 -21.29 -18.61 -5.97
N SER A 14 -21.76 -17.64 -6.76
CA SER A 14 -23.16 -17.59 -7.16
C SER A 14 -23.44 -18.78 -8.09
N LYS A 15 -24.37 -19.65 -7.71
CA LYS A 15 -24.93 -20.70 -8.59
C LYS A 15 -25.34 -20.07 -9.92
N LYS A 16 -24.72 -20.49 -11.02
CA LYS A 16 -25.14 -20.10 -12.37
C LYS A 16 -26.43 -20.85 -12.73
N SER A 17 -27.58 -20.28 -12.37
CA SER A 17 -28.82 -20.55 -13.10
C SER A 17 -28.69 -19.89 -14.49
N LYS A 18 -29.13 -20.59 -15.55
CA LYS A 18 -29.17 -20.06 -16.93
C LYS A 18 -30.20 -18.92 -17.00
N ILE A 19 -29.78 -17.72 -16.61
CA ILE A 19 -30.56 -16.49 -16.76
C ILE A 19 -30.12 -15.88 -18.09
N ILE A 20 -31.05 -15.63 -19.00
CA ILE A 20 -30.80 -14.86 -20.22
C ILE A 20 -30.66 -13.40 -19.76
N LEU A 21 -29.43 -12.89 -19.79
CA LEU A 21 -29.13 -11.50 -19.41
C LEU A 21 -29.38 -10.58 -20.62
N THR A 22 -29.87 -9.38 -20.35
CA THR A 22 -29.86 -8.29 -21.34
C THR A 22 -28.45 -7.73 -21.51
N ASP A 23 -28.16 -7.10 -22.65
CA ASP A 23 -26.85 -6.47 -22.93
C ASP A 23 -26.42 -5.50 -21.80
N VAL A 24 -27.39 -4.78 -21.23
CA VAL A 24 -27.16 -3.83 -20.13
C VAL A 24 -26.77 -4.53 -18.83
N GLU A 25 -27.41 -5.65 -18.50
CA GLU A 25 -27.05 -6.43 -17.30
C GLU A 25 -25.66 -7.04 -17.43
N GLU A 26 -25.26 -7.49 -18.63
CA GLU A 26 -23.89 -7.94 -18.87
C GLU A 26 -22.87 -6.83 -18.64
N ASP A 27 -23.14 -5.62 -19.12
CA ASP A 27 -22.25 -4.47 -18.95
C ASP A 27 -22.14 -4.02 -17.49
N ILE A 28 -23.26 -4.07 -16.74
CA ILE A 28 -23.26 -3.85 -15.30
C ILE A 28 -22.37 -4.89 -14.60
N ILE A 29 -22.51 -6.17 -14.95
CA ILE A 29 -21.70 -7.25 -14.37
C ILE A 29 -20.22 -7.06 -14.72
N LYS A 30 -19.88 -6.70 -15.96
CA LYS A 30 -18.49 -6.43 -16.38
C LYS A 30 -17.90 -5.26 -15.61
N LEU A 31 -18.62 -4.15 -15.45
CA LEU A 31 -18.16 -3.00 -14.65
C LEU A 31 -17.94 -3.41 -13.19
N ARG A 32 -18.91 -4.10 -12.60
CA ARG A 32 -18.86 -4.52 -11.19
C ARG A 32 -17.70 -5.46 -10.91
N ASP A 33 -17.58 -6.55 -11.67
CA ASP A 33 -16.65 -7.65 -11.36
C ASP A 33 -15.22 -7.38 -11.88
N ASN A 34 -15.08 -6.81 -13.08
CA ASN A 34 -13.77 -6.67 -13.73
C ASN A 34 -13.09 -5.33 -13.43
N LYS A 35 -13.86 -4.28 -13.13
CA LYS A 35 -13.33 -2.95 -12.84
C LYS A 35 -13.46 -2.62 -11.36
N ILE A 36 -14.67 -2.42 -10.85
CA ILE A 36 -14.91 -1.93 -9.48
C ILE A 36 -14.32 -2.87 -8.44
N TYR A 37 -14.62 -4.17 -8.51
CA TYR A 37 -14.12 -5.15 -7.54
C TYR A 37 -12.59 -5.22 -7.55
N VAL A 38 -11.97 -5.26 -8.74
CA VAL A 38 -10.52 -5.34 -8.90
C VAL A 38 -9.85 -4.07 -8.36
N THR A 39 -10.31 -2.88 -8.76
CA THR A 39 -9.78 -1.60 -8.28
C THR A 39 -9.95 -1.47 -6.77
N LYS A 40 -11.11 -1.87 -6.23
CA LYS A 40 -11.39 -1.87 -4.78
C LYS A 40 -10.36 -2.71 -4.04
N LYS A 41 -10.13 -3.95 -4.48
CA LYS A 41 -9.15 -4.85 -3.85
C LYS A 41 -7.72 -4.33 -4.00
N SER A 42 -7.33 -3.79 -5.15
CA SER A 42 -6.02 -3.19 -5.34
C SER A 42 -5.80 -2.01 -4.39
N ARG A 43 -6.80 -1.13 -4.23
CA ARG A 43 -6.72 0.01 -3.30
C ARG A 43 -6.67 -0.43 -1.82
N MET A 44 -7.35 -1.51 -1.43
CA MET A 44 -7.19 -2.11 -0.09
C MET A 44 -5.76 -2.60 0.16
N ILE A 45 -5.12 -3.20 -0.84
CA ILE A 45 -3.73 -3.67 -0.73
C ILE A 45 -2.76 -2.48 -0.69
N ALA A 46 -3.03 -1.45 -1.49
CA ALA A 46 -2.28 -0.20 -1.49
C ALA A 46 -2.34 0.49 -0.12
N GLU A 47 -3.52 0.55 0.53
CA GLU A 47 -3.67 1.06 1.90
C GLU A 47 -2.74 0.31 2.88
N ALA A 48 -2.79 -1.03 2.87
CA ALA A 48 -1.95 -1.85 3.74
C ALA A 48 -0.45 -1.61 3.48
N ARG A 49 -0.04 -1.49 2.22
CA ARG A 49 1.33 -1.17 1.81
C ARG A 49 1.78 0.22 2.28
N MET A 50 0.91 1.23 2.14
CA MET A 50 1.21 2.58 2.61
C MET A 50 1.31 2.65 4.13
N ASN A 51 0.45 1.94 4.87
CA ASN A 51 0.57 1.83 6.33
C ASN A 51 1.88 1.13 6.74
N ASP A 52 2.28 0.04 6.07
CA ASP A 52 3.57 -0.64 6.30
C ASP A 52 4.76 0.30 6.03
N ASN A 53 4.72 1.07 4.95
CA ASN A 53 5.75 2.07 4.64
C ASN A 53 5.79 3.19 5.69
N HIS A 54 4.63 3.65 6.17
CA HIS A 54 4.56 4.66 7.22
C HIS A 54 5.21 4.16 8.51
N VAL A 55 4.84 2.97 8.99
CA VAL A 55 5.42 2.38 10.19
C VAL A 55 6.92 2.17 10.04
N PHE A 56 7.38 1.66 8.89
CA PHE A 56 8.80 1.45 8.65
C PHE A 56 9.59 2.77 8.60
N SER A 57 9.03 3.82 7.98
CA SER A 57 9.68 5.14 7.92
C SER A 57 9.80 5.76 9.31
N GLN A 58 8.75 5.66 10.13
CA GLN A 58 8.77 6.12 11.53
C GLN A 58 9.78 5.31 12.35
N PHE A 59 9.82 3.99 12.16
CA PHE A 59 10.83 3.15 12.81
C PHE A 59 12.25 3.57 12.43
N LEU A 60 12.54 3.81 11.15
CA LEU A 60 13.86 4.24 10.69
C LEU A 60 14.27 5.59 11.31
N VAL A 61 13.40 6.59 11.28
CA VAL A 61 13.69 7.90 11.89
C VAL A 61 14.03 7.72 13.37
N ASN A 62 13.21 7.00 14.13
CA ASN A 62 13.46 6.76 15.55
C ASN A 62 14.73 5.94 15.80
N TYR A 63 15.01 4.93 14.98
CA TYR A 63 16.20 4.11 15.07
C TYR A 63 17.47 4.94 14.89
N TYR A 64 17.53 5.77 13.85
CA TYR A 64 18.68 6.64 13.61
C TYR A 64 18.79 7.78 14.62
N THR A 65 17.67 8.31 15.12
CA THR A 65 17.67 9.25 16.25
C THR A 65 18.34 8.61 17.47
N PHE A 66 17.99 7.37 17.80
CA PHE A 66 18.61 6.65 18.91
C PHE A 66 20.11 6.45 18.69
N VAL A 67 20.54 6.06 17.48
CA VAL A 67 21.97 5.90 17.14
C VAL A 67 22.74 7.22 17.33
N VAL A 68 22.22 8.33 16.81
CA VAL A 68 22.86 9.65 16.94
C VAL A 68 22.92 10.11 18.40
N LEU A 69 21.86 9.85 19.19
CA LEU A 69 21.85 10.16 20.63
C LEU A 69 22.87 9.31 21.40
N ALA A 70 22.95 8.00 21.11
CA ALA A 70 23.93 7.12 21.74
C ALA A 70 25.37 7.55 21.43
N LEU A 71 25.65 7.95 20.19
CA LEU A 71 26.96 8.50 19.80
C LEU A 71 27.25 9.82 20.52
N SER A 72 26.27 10.72 20.59
CA SER A 72 26.38 11.98 21.33
C SER A 72 26.74 11.76 22.80
N ILE A 73 26.13 10.78 23.46
CA ILE A 73 26.44 10.41 24.85
C ILE A 73 27.82 9.76 24.95
N ALA A 74 28.17 8.86 24.02
CA ALA A 74 29.45 8.15 24.03
C ALA A 74 30.64 9.13 23.91
N ILE A 75 30.52 10.19 23.11
CA ILE A 75 31.55 11.24 22.97
C ILE A 75 31.83 11.95 24.30
N LEU A 76 30.85 12.04 25.22
CA LEU A 76 31.07 12.67 26.54
C LEU A 76 31.94 11.82 27.47
N ILE A 77 32.03 10.51 27.20
CA ILE A 77 32.75 9.54 28.04
C ILE A 77 34.09 9.16 27.39
N ILE A 78 34.11 9.04 26.06
CA ILE A 78 35.28 8.63 25.29
C ILE A 78 35.98 9.89 24.79
N GLU A 79 37.26 10.03 25.15
CA GLU A 79 38.10 11.15 24.71
C GLU A 79 38.30 11.08 23.17
N ASP A 80 37.51 11.86 22.42
CA ASP A 80 37.59 11.96 20.95
C ASP A 80 38.77 12.86 20.55
N LYS A 81 39.99 12.33 20.68
CA LYS A 81 41.26 13.05 20.50
C LYS A 81 41.36 13.80 19.16
N ASP A 82 40.83 13.19 18.10
CA ASP A 82 40.88 13.75 16.74
C ASP A 82 39.59 14.47 16.31
N LYS A 83 38.61 14.63 17.22
CA LYS A 83 37.28 15.24 16.97
C LYS A 83 36.49 14.64 15.80
N THR A 84 36.91 13.49 15.29
CA THR A 84 36.36 12.89 14.07
C THR A 84 34.98 12.31 14.34
N ILE A 85 34.80 11.69 15.51
CA ILE A 85 33.52 11.11 15.92
C ILE A 85 32.51 12.23 16.19
N SER A 86 32.95 13.33 16.79
CA SER A 86 32.15 14.54 16.99
C SER A 86 31.69 15.14 15.66
N LEU A 87 32.59 15.32 14.68
CA LEU A 87 32.22 15.87 13.37
C LEU A 87 31.22 14.96 12.64
N LEU A 88 31.47 13.65 12.62
CA LEU A 88 30.58 12.68 11.98
C LEU A 88 29.19 12.65 12.64
N THR A 89 29.13 12.76 13.97
CA THR A 89 27.85 12.79 14.71
C THR A 89 27.05 14.04 14.38
N VAL A 90 27.70 15.20 14.22
CA VAL A 90 27.04 16.43 13.77
C VAL A 90 26.53 16.31 12.34
N ILE A 91 27.32 15.77 11.42
CA ILE A 91 26.88 15.54 10.03
C ILE A 91 25.68 14.57 10.00
N ALA A 92 25.76 13.49 10.78
CA ALA A 92 24.69 12.51 10.88
C ALA A 92 23.40 13.12 11.47
N SER A 93 23.48 14.02 12.45
CA SER A 93 22.30 14.67 13.03
C SER A 93 21.61 15.62 12.05
N VAL A 94 22.37 16.43 11.31
CA VAL A 94 21.83 17.32 10.27
C VAL A 94 21.25 16.50 9.11
N GLY A 95 21.93 15.43 8.69
CA GLY A 95 21.44 14.51 7.67
C GLY A 95 20.14 13.82 8.10
N LEU A 96 20.08 13.32 9.34
CA LEU A 96 18.88 12.72 9.91
C LEU A 96 17.70 13.70 9.95
N PHE A 97 17.96 14.97 10.30
CA PHE A 97 16.93 16.01 10.26
C PHE A 97 16.36 16.17 8.83
N GLY A 98 17.22 16.30 7.82
CA GLY A 98 16.79 16.39 6.41
C GLY A 98 16.00 15.17 5.95
N VAL A 99 16.47 13.96 6.27
CA VAL A 99 15.76 12.71 5.95
C VAL A 99 14.41 12.62 6.66
N SER A 100 14.32 13.05 7.93
CA SER A 100 13.07 13.04 8.69
C SER A 100 12.02 13.94 8.06
N LEU A 101 12.42 15.14 7.61
CA LEU A 101 11.55 16.07 6.89
C LEU A 101 11.08 15.48 5.56
N PHE A 102 12.00 14.90 4.79
CA PHE A 102 11.67 14.25 3.52
C PHE A 102 10.66 13.11 3.70
N LEU A 103 10.87 12.23 4.68
CA LEU A 103 9.96 11.13 4.97
C LEU A 103 8.60 11.61 5.52
N SER A 104 8.57 12.72 6.25
CA SER A 104 7.32 13.36 6.67
C SER A 104 6.52 13.86 5.47
N ASN A 105 7.18 14.44 4.47
CA ASN A 105 6.55 14.96 3.24
C ASN A 105 6.10 13.88 2.25
N MET A 106 6.54 12.63 2.41
CA MET A 106 6.04 11.51 1.59
C MET A 106 4.57 11.14 1.90
N SER A 107 4.00 11.64 2.99
CA SER A 107 2.58 11.53 3.34
C SER A 107 1.99 10.11 3.25
N TYR A 108 2.78 9.07 3.57
CA TYR A 108 2.34 7.67 3.49
C TYR A 108 1.02 7.42 4.23
N LYS A 109 0.85 8.03 5.40
CA LYS A 109 -0.37 7.86 6.21
C LYS A 109 -1.59 8.50 5.54
N GLU A 110 -1.42 9.69 4.97
CA GLU A 110 -2.48 10.40 4.24
C GLU A 110 -2.90 9.61 3.00
N ARG A 111 -1.93 9.11 2.22
CA ARG A 111 -2.20 8.26 1.05
C ARG A 111 -2.94 6.99 1.44
N ALA A 112 -2.59 6.35 2.56
CA ALA A 112 -3.34 5.21 3.09
C ALA A 112 -4.80 5.57 3.37
N LEU A 113 -5.07 6.71 4.03
CA LEU A 113 -6.43 7.18 4.30
C LEU A 113 -7.22 7.45 3.02
N LYS A 114 -6.61 8.09 2.02
CA LYS A 114 -7.24 8.30 0.71
C LYS A 114 -7.59 6.99 0.01
N TYR A 115 -6.69 5.99 0.02
CA TYR A 115 -7.02 4.66 -0.51
C TYR A 115 -8.17 4.00 0.26
N LYS A 116 -8.22 4.19 1.59
CA LYS A 116 -9.28 3.68 2.44
C LYS A 116 -10.65 4.24 2.10
N GLU A 117 -10.76 5.57 2.07
CA GLU A 117 -11.98 6.27 1.67
C GLU A 117 -12.44 5.80 0.28
N SER A 118 -11.47 5.70 -0.64
CA SER A 118 -11.71 5.29 -2.01
C SER A 118 -12.28 3.88 -2.15
N TYR A 119 -11.69 2.87 -1.51
CA TYR A 119 -12.22 1.50 -1.61
C TYR A 119 -13.54 1.33 -0.87
N LEU A 120 -13.82 2.15 0.15
CA LEU A 120 -15.12 2.17 0.83
C LEU A 120 -16.20 2.71 -0.11
N SER A 121 -15.95 3.85 -0.78
CA SER A 121 -16.86 4.38 -1.80
C SER A 121 -17.06 3.39 -2.97
N LEU A 122 -16.01 2.71 -3.42
CA LEU A 122 -16.15 1.64 -4.42
C LEU A 122 -17.02 0.47 -3.91
N GLY A 123 -16.95 0.15 -2.62
CA GLY A 123 -17.79 -0.88 -2.00
C GLY A 123 -19.26 -0.49 -1.93
N GLU A 124 -19.55 0.77 -1.66
CA GLU A 124 -20.91 1.31 -1.73
C GLU A 124 -21.45 1.27 -3.17
N LEU A 125 -20.64 1.69 -4.15
CA LEU A 125 -21.00 1.63 -5.56
C LEU A 125 -21.24 0.20 -6.05
N GLU A 126 -20.40 -0.76 -5.65
CA GLU A 126 -20.61 -2.17 -5.94
C GLU A 126 -21.95 -2.67 -5.35
N SER A 127 -22.31 -2.22 -4.16
CA SER A 127 -23.58 -2.54 -3.52
C SER A 127 -24.78 -1.95 -4.29
N LYS A 128 -24.66 -0.70 -4.76
CA LYS A 128 -25.66 -0.06 -5.63
C LYS A 128 -25.87 -0.83 -6.93
N LEU A 129 -24.80 -1.27 -7.60
CA LEU A 129 -24.88 -2.08 -8.82
C LEU A 129 -25.50 -3.46 -8.56
N ASN A 130 -25.19 -4.09 -7.42
CA ASN A 130 -25.84 -5.34 -7.02
C ASN A 130 -27.35 -5.17 -6.79
N LEU A 131 -27.78 -4.04 -6.22
CA LEU A 131 -29.20 -3.73 -6.07
C LEU A 131 -29.86 -3.48 -7.41
N LEU A 132 -29.18 -2.78 -8.33
CA LEU A 132 -29.69 -2.53 -9.68
C LEU A 132 -29.98 -3.84 -10.43
N LEU A 133 -29.06 -4.80 -10.38
CA LEU A 133 -29.23 -6.14 -11.00
C LEU A 133 -30.34 -6.98 -10.35
N ARG A 134 -30.79 -6.65 -9.13
CA ARG A 134 -31.87 -7.37 -8.44
C ARG A 134 -33.23 -6.70 -8.62
N LYS A 135 -33.28 -5.50 -9.19
CA LYS A 135 -34.53 -4.78 -9.41
C LYS A 135 -35.24 -5.35 -10.64
N ASN A 136 -36.24 -6.18 -10.38
CA ASN A 136 -37.07 -6.78 -11.43
C ASN A 136 -38.12 -5.82 -12.02
N ASN A 137 -38.18 -4.57 -11.55
CA ASN A 137 -39.21 -3.60 -11.91
C ASN A 137 -38.72 -2.46 -12.81
N LEU A 138 -37.46 -2.50 -13.26
CA LEU A 138 -36.91 -1.53 -14.21
C LEU A 138 -36.88 -2.13 -15.60
N ASN A 139 -37.30 -1.36 -16.60
CA ASN A 139 -37.03 -1.73 -18.00
C ASN A 139 -35.59 -1.36 -18.40
N SER A 140 -35.14 -1.85 -19.56
CA SER A 140 -33.75 -1.67 -20.01
C SER A 140 -33.34 -0.19 -20.12
N THR A 141 -34.22 0.69 -20.62
CA THR A 141 -33.93 2.13 -20.74
C THR A 141 -33.71 2.78 -19.37
N GLN A 142 -34.59 2.51 -18.40
CA GLN A 142 -34.43 3.01 -17.03
C GLN A 142 -33.17 2.46 -16.36
N MET A 143 -32.80 1.21 -16.67
CA MET A 143 -31.58 0.60 -16.15
C MET A 143 -30.32 1.27 -16.72
N ILE A 144 -30.32 1.63 -18.02
CA ILE A 144 -29.23 2.38 -18.66
C ILE A 144 -29.06 3.75 -17.99
N ASP A 145 -30.13 4.51 -17.79
CA ASP A 145 -30.05 5.85 -17.17
C ASP A 145 -29.44 5.81 -15.77
N VAL A 146 -29.75 4.77 -14.98
CA VAL A 146 -29.17 4.57 -13.64
C VAL A 146 -27.73 4.09 -13.74
N PHE A 147 -27.44 3.21 -14.70
CA PHE A 147 -26.09 2.68 -14.92
C PHE A 147 -25.10 3.78 -15.33
N GLU A 148 -25.48 4.70 -16.22
CA GLU A 148 -24.65 5.85 -16.61
C GLU A 148 -24.27 6.72 -15.40
N LYS A 149 -25.22 6.96 -14.48
CA LYS A 149 -24.94 7.68 -13.23
C LYS A 149 -23.92 6.95 -12.36
N TYR A 150 -24.01 5.63 -12.27
CA TYR A 150 -23.05 4.82 -11.52
C TYR A 150 -21.67 4.73 -12.21
N GLN A 151 -21.61 4.80 -13.54
CA GLN A 151 -20.34 4.94 -14.26
C GLN A 151 -19.69 6.30 -13.96
N GLN A 152 -20.45 7.39 -13.97
CA GLN A 152 -19.94 8.72 -13.60
C GLN A 152 -19.46 8.74 -12.13
N GLU A 153 -20.22 8.13 -11.21
CA GLU A 153 -19.83 7.96 -9.82
C GLU A 153 -18.50 7.19 -9.70
N TYR A 154 -18.34 6.10 -10.46
CA TYR A 154 -17.07 5.35 -10.53
C TYR A 154 -15.90 6.25 -10.94
N HIS A 155 -16.04 7.01 -12.04
CA HIS A 155 -14.99 7.91 -12.51
C HIS A 155 -14.65 9.00 -11.50
N ASN A 156 -15.65 9.55 -10.81
CA ASN A 156 -15.45 10.53 -9.75
C ASN A 156 -14.73 9.94 -8.52
N ILE A 157 -14.98 8.67 -8.18
CA ILE A 157 -14.21 7.98 -7.12
C ILE A 157 -12.77 7.74 -7.58
N LEU A 158 -12.54 7.46 -8.86
CA LEU A 158 -11.19 7.27 -9.40
C LEU A 158 -10.37 8.56 -9.35
N SER A 159 -10.96 9.70 -9.71
CA SER A 159 -10.24 10.98 -9.81
C SER A 159 -9.77 11.55 -8.47
N LYS A 160 -10.34 11.12 -7.36
CA LYS A 160 -10.05 11.61 -6.00
C LYS A 160 -8.86 10.93 -5.31
N THR A 161 -8.27 9.91 -5.94
CA THR A 161 -7.24 9.09 -5.29
C THR A 161 -6.16 8.75 -6.30
N ASP A 162 -4.90 8.81 -5.85
CA ASP A 162 -3.76 8.32 -6.63
C ASP A 162 -4.02 6.91 -7.18
N ASN A 163 -3.36 6.59 -8.28
CA ASN A 163 -3.33 5.22 -8.77
C ASN A 163 -2.58 4.32 -7.77
N HIS A 164 -3.03 3.07 -7.66
CA HIS A 164 -2.29 2.04 -6.94
C HIS A 164 -1.07 1.60 -7.77
N ASP A 165 -0.10 0.94 -7.14
CA ASP A 165 1.05 0.42 -7.87
C ASP A 165 0.66 -0.90 -8.57
N GLU A 166 1.43 -1.29 -9.58
CA GLU A 166 1.24 -2.55 -10.29
C GLU A 166 1.27 -3.76 -9.33
N ILE A 167 2.11 -3.69 -8.29
CA ILE A 167 2.25 -4.76 -7.31
C ILE A 167 0.96 -5.03 -6.52
N ASP A 168 0.17 -3.98 -6.30
CA ASP A 168 -1.11 -4.08 -5.59
C ASP A 168 -2.10 -4.88 -6.44
N TYR A 169 -2.12 -4.62 -7.76
CA TYR A 169 -2.92 -5.36 -8.73
C TYR A 169 -2.44 -6.81 -8.92
N ILE A 170 -1.12 -7.03 -9.03
CA ILE A 170 -0.55 -8.38 -9.13
C ILE A 170 -0.98 -9.21 -7.93
N LYS A 171 -0.99 -8.62 -6.73
CA LYS A 171 -1.45 -9.31 -5.53
C LYS A 171 -2.94 -9.68 -5.62
N VAL A 172 -3.80 -8.82 -6.15
CA VAL A 172 -5.21 -9.18 -6.45
C VAL A 172 -5.30 -10.35 -7.41
N LYS A 173 -4.50 -10.34 -8.49
CA LYS A 173 -4.50 -11.42 -9.49
C LYS A 173 -4.08 -12.75 -8.91
N ILE A 174 -3.05 -12.77 -8.06
CA ILE A 174 -2.65 -13.97 -7.32
C ILE A 174 -3.80 -14.50 -6.46
N ASP A 175 -4.51 -13.61 -5.75
CA ASP A 175 -5.60 -13.99 -4.85
C ASP A 175 -6.85 -14.48 -5.62
N GLN A 176 -7.07 -14.03 -6.85
CA GLN A 176 -8.18 -14.44 -7.72
C GLN A 176 -7.88 -15.72 -8.51
N SER A 177 -6.72 -15.76 -9.16
CA SER A 177 -6.30 -16.83 -10.07
C SER A 177 -4.77 -16.89 -10.07
N PRO A 178 -4.18 -17.70 -9.18
CA PRO A 178 -2.73 -17.80 -9.04
C PRO A 178 -2.07 -18.17 -10.38
N ASN A 179 -1.10 -17.36 -10.79
CA ASN A 179 -0.26 -17.61 -11.97
C ASN A 179 1.21 -17.50 -11.53
N GLN A 180 2.07 -18.39 -12.04
CA GLN A 180 3.46 -18.49 -11.61
C GLN A 180 4.24 -17.18 -11.83
N ASP A 181 4.05 -16.51 -12.96
CA ASP A 181 4.74 -15.25 -13.27
C ASP A 181 4.36 -14.14 -12.30
N PHE A 182 3.07 -14.02 -11.98
CA PHE A 182 2.60 -13.06 -10.97
C PHE A 182 3.17 -13.36 -9.59
N ILE A 183 3.20 -14.64 -9.20
CA ILE A 183 3.78 -15.08 -7.92
C ILE A 183 5.26 -14.71 -7.85
N ILE A 184 6.05 -15.04 -8.87
CA ILE A 184 7.49 -14.74 -8.93
C ILE A 184 7.71 -13.22 -8.84
N LYS A 185 6.97 -12.43 -9.63
CA LYS A 185 7.07 -10.96 -9.62
C LYS A 185 6.75 -10.39 -8.23
N TYR A 186 5.72 -10.92 -7.56
CA TYR A 186 5.33 -10.48 -6.22
C TYR A 186 6.39 -10.82 -5.16
N TYR A 187 6.91 -12.04 -5.15
CA TYR A 187 7.95 -12.43 -4.20
C TYR A 187 9.28 -11.73 -4.46
N LYS A 188 9.66 -11.50 -5.72
CA LYS A 188 10.84 -10.69 -6.07
C LYS A 188 10.73 -9.29 -5.47
N TYR A 189 9.58 -8.63 -5.64
CA TYR A 189 9.32 -7.34 -5.00
C TYR A 189 9.45 -7.40 -3.47
N LEU A 190 8.88 -8.41 -2.81
CA LEU A 190 8.97 -8.55 -1.36
C LEU A 190 10.42 -8.77 -0.89
N ILE A 191 11.17 -9.63 -1.57
CA ILE A 191 12.58 -9.89 -1.26
C ILE A 191 13.40 -8.60 -1.42
N THR A 192 13.28 -7.93 -2.57
CA THR A 192 13.98 -6.67 -2.83
C THR A 192 13.62 -5.60 -1.80
N LYS A 193 12.33 -5.41 -1.49
CA LYS A 193 11.88 -4.46 -0.46
C LYS A 193 12.53 -4.77 0.89
N ASN A 194 12.42 -6.02 1.36
CA ASN A 194 12.93 -6.41 2.67
C ASN A 194 14.46 -6.40 2.73
N PHE A 195 15.15 -6.70 1.63
CA PHE A 195 16.60 -6.59 1.52
C PHE A 195 17.06 -5.16 1.77
N TYR A 196 16.46 -4.16 1.11
CA TYR A 196 16.80 -2.75 1.37
C TYR A 196 16.44 -2.32 2.78
N ARG A 197 15.30 -2.77 3.32
CA ARG A 197 14.94 -2.49 4.73
C ARG A 197 16.01 -3.03 5.70
N PHE A 198 16.45 -4.25 5.48
CA PHE A 198 17.51 -4.87 6.28
C PHE A 198 18.83 -4.12 6.15
N LEU A 199 19.22 -3.73 4.93
CA LEU A 199 20.43 -2.95 4.68
C LEU A 199 20.42 -1.63 5.45
N PHE A 200 19.31 -0.89 5.44
CA PHE A 200 19.18 0.36 6.20
C PHE A 200 19.26 0.18 7.72
N VAL A 201 18.84 -0.97 8.27
CA VAL A 201 18.93 -1.25 9.71
C VAL A 201 20.36 -1.63 10.10
N ILE A 202 21.03 -2.43 9.28
CA ILE A 202 22.37 -2.94 9.55
C ILE A 202 23.47 -1.91 9.25
N PHE A 203 23.18 -0.88 8.45
CA PHE A 203 24.16 0.13 8.04
C PHE A 203 24.97 0.75 9.19
N PRO A 204 24.40 1.20 10.32
CA PRO A 204 25.20 1.73 11.44
C PRO A 204 26.14 0.69 12.08
N ILE A 205 25.71 -0.58 12.12
CA ILE A 205 26.51 -1.69 12.65
C ILE A 205 27.70 -1.97 11.72
N LEU A 206 27.48 -1.95 10.39
CA LEU A 206 28.55 -2.10 9.41
C LEU A 206 29.59 -0.99 9.53
N LEU A 207 29.15 0.26 9.67
CA LEU A 207 30.07 1.40 9.88
C LEU A 207 30.94 1.23 11.13
N TYR A 208 30.43 0.58 12.18
CA TYR A 208 31.20 0.31 13.39
C TYR A 208 32.19 -0.86 13.23
N ILE A 209 31.82 -1.90 12.49
CA ILE A 209 32.62 -3.13 12.35
C ILE A 209 33.72 -2.97 11.30
N LEU A 210 33.44 -2.30 10.17
CA LEU A 210 34.36 -2.20 9.03
C LEU A 210 35.78 -1.69 9.41
N PRO A 211 35.93 -0.59 10.18
CA PRO A 211 37.25 -0.11 10.58
C PRO A 211 38.04 -1.11 11.44
N LYS A 212 37.35 -1.99 12.18
CA LYS A 212 37.99 -3.01 13.02
C LYS A 212 38.47 -4.23 12.26
N LEU A 213 37.98 -4.42 11.03
CA LEU A 213 38.40 -5.51 10.14
C LEU A 213 39.64 -5.15 9.31
N GLY A 214 40.19 -3.94 9.46
CA GLY A 214 41.39 -3.50 8.74
C GLY A 214 41.17 -3.25 7.25
N VAL A 215 39.92 -3.00 6.84
CA VAL A 215 39.52 -2.58 5.49
C VAL A 215 39.31 -1.07 5.47
#